data_AF-A0A9X1QL16-F1
#
_entry.id   AF-A0A9X1QL16-F1
#
_cell.length_a   1.000
_cell.length_b   1.000
_cell.length_c   1.000
_cell.angle_alpha   90.00
_cell.angle_beta   90.00
_cell.angle_gamma   90.00
#
_symmetry.space_group_name_H-M   'P 1'
#
loop_
_entity.id
_entity.type
_entity.pdbx_description
1 polymer ?
#
loop_
_entity_poly.entity_id
_entity_poly.type
_entity_poly.pdbx_seq_one_letter_code
_entity_poly.pdbx_strand_id
1 'polypeptide(L)'
;MEVELDYWVTRKRVEIEMARCATSNEARLVHEEMADRYCAKAREAEAASLVGPVVAQLPPYFHVVDDFMHTIIGDPVIEPVRCLRH
;
A
#
# COMPACT_ATOMS: atom_id res chain seq x y z
N MET A 1 0.48 -5.32 13.78
CA MET A 1 1.00 -4.30 12.84
C MET A 1 1.84 -3.24 13.55
N GLU A 2 1.44 -2.71 14.70
CA GLU A 2 2.28 -1.76 15.46
C GLU A 2 3.68 -2.31 15.77
N VAL A 3 3.77 -3.58 16.18
CA VAL A 3 5.06 -4.27 16.43
C VAL A 3 5.92 -4.40 15.18
N GLU A 4 5.31 -4.53 14.00
CA GLU A 4 6.04 -4.69 12.75
C GLU A 4 6.56 -3.34 12.23
N LEU A 5 5.75 -2.28 12.34
CA LEU A 5 6.17 -0.92 12.05
C LEU A 5 7.36 -0.52 12.93
N ASP A 6 7.27 -0.72 14.24
CA ASP A 6 8.33 -0.39 15.20
C ASP A 6 9.62 -1.18 14.91
N TYR A 7 9.49 -2.45 14.56
CA TYR A 7 10.63 -3.28 14.15
C TYR A 7 11.36 -2.69 12.93
N TRP A 8 10.64 -2.37 11.85
CA TRP A 8 11.27 -1.83 10.63
C TRP A 8 11.88 -0.44 10.85
N VAL A 9 11.22 0.41 11.64
CA VAL A 9 11.75 1.73 12.04
C VAL A 9 13.03 1.59 12.86
N THR A 10 13.07 0.65 13.81
CA THR A 10 14.25 0.39 14.63
C THR A 10 15.41 -0.12 13.79
N ARG A 11 15.16 -1.09 12.89
CA ARG A 11 16.18 -1.60 11.95
C ARG A 11 16.73 -0.49 11.06
N LYS A 12 15.88 0.38 10.51
CA LYS A 12 16.32 1.57 9.75
C LYS A 12 17.28 2.45 10.56
N ARG A 13 16.93 2.76 11.81
CA ARG A 13 17.79 3.60 12.68
C ARG A 13 19.15 2.98 12.91
N VAL A 14 19.21 1.66 13.13
CA VAL A 14 20.46 0.92 13.30
C VAL A 14 21.33 1.05 12.04
N GLU A 15 20.78 0.80 10.85
CA GLU A 15 21.57 0.90 9.62
C GLU A 15 22.06 2.33 9.33
N ILE A 16 21.28 3.36 9.65
CA ILE A 16 21.74 4.76 9.55
C ILE A 16 22.95 5.01 10.47
N GLU A 17 22.94 4.47 11.69
CA GLU A 17 24.07 4.61 12.59
C GLU A 17 25.29 3.83 12.10
N MET A 18 25.08 2.62 11.56
CA MET A 18 26.15 1.84 10.95
C MET A 18 26.77 2.57 9.74
N ALA A 19 25.96 3.22 8.90
CA ALA A 19 26.43 4.04 7.79
C ALA A 19 27.29 5.22 8.27
N ARG A 20 26.93 5.86 9.39
CA ARG A 20 27.71 6.96 10.00
C ARG A 20 29.04 6.50 10.56
N CYS A 21 29.09 5.29 11.12
CA CYS A 21 30.30 4.71 11.70
C CYS A 21 31.16 3.94 10.68
N ALA A 22 30.68 3.76 9.45
CA ALA A 22 31.39 3.00 8.43
C ALA A 22 32.71 3.69 8.03
N THR A 23 33.80 2.92 8.05
CA THR A 23 35.14 3.38 7.69
C THR A 23 35.45 3.28 6.19
N SER A 24 34.66 2.48 5.45
CA SER A 24 34.73 2.32 4.00
C SER A 24 33.50 2.93 3.34
N ASN A 25 33.70 3.52 2.15
CA ASN A 25 32.61 4.07 1.35
C ASN A 25 31.63 2.98 0.91
N GLU A 26 32.14 1.82 0.53
CA GLU A 26 31.33 0.66 0.13
C GLU A 26 30.44 0.20 1.30
N ALA A 27 31.01 0.08 2.50
CA ALA A 27 30.25 -0.29 3.70
C ALA A 27 29.15 0.75 4.01
N ARG A 28 29.48 2.05 3.91
CA ARG A 28 28.50 3.12 4.10
C ARG A 28 27.33 3.01 3.12
N LEU A 29 27.62 2.83 1.83
CA LEU A 29 26.59 2.71 0.79
C LEU A 29 25.67 1.50 1.03
N VAL A 30 26.23 0.36 1.47
CA VAL A 30 25.43 -0.83 1.81
C VAL A 30 24.47 -0.54 2.96
N HIS A 31 24.94 0.13 4.02
CA HIS A 31 24.09 0.48 5.15
C HIS A 31 23.02 1.52 4.78
N GLU A 32 23.33 2.49 3.92
CA GLU A 32 22.36 3.44 3.37
C GLU A 32 21.27 2.74 2.54
N GLU A 33 21.65 1.82 1.65
CA GLU A 33 20.70 1.04 0.85
C GLU A 33 19.78 0.18 1.75
N MET A 34 20.34 -0.44 2.80
CA MET A 34 19.56 -1.22 3.75
C MET A 34 18.59 -0.35 4.56
N ALA A 35 18.99 0.86 4.95
CA ALA A 35 18.11 1.82 5.62
C ALA A 35 16.92 2.22 4.72
N ASP A 36 17.14 2.41 3.42
CA ASP A 36 16.08 2.72 2.46
C ASP A 36 15.11 1.56 2.29
N ARG A 37 15.61 0.32 2.20
CA ARG A 37 14.77 -0.89 2.14
C ARG A 37 13.90 -1.02 3.39
N TYR A 38 14.45 -0.76 4.58
CA TYR A 38 13.67 -0.78 5.82
C TYR A 38 12.67 0.38 5.92
N CYS A 39 12.98 1.53 5.33
CA CYS A 39 12.05 2.64 5.19
C CYS A 39 10.81 2.24 4.36
N ALA A 40 11.02 1.52 3.25
CA ALA A 40 9.92 1.01 2.42
C ALA A 40 9.03 0.03 3.19
N LYS A 41 9.63 -0.94 3.91
CA LYS A 41 8.88 -1.90 4.74
C LYS A 41 8.09 -1.25 5.88
N ALA A 42 8.65 -0.21 6.51
CA ALA A 42 7.93 0.56 7.52
C ALA A 42 6.67 1.21 6.92
N ARG A 43 6.76 1.81 5.72
CA ARG A 43 5.61 2.40 5.03
C ARG A 43 4.55 1.36 4.65
N GLU A 44 4.97 0.18 4.21
CA GLU A 44 4.06 -0.94 3.92
C GLU A 44 3.32 -1.39 5.19
N ALA A 45 4.02 -1.54 6.31
CA ALA A 45 3.42 -1.91 7.59
C ALA A 45 2.45 -0.84 8.12
N GLU A 46 2.79 0.45 7.95
CA GLU A 46 1.91 1.58 8.27
C GLU A 46 0.63 1.56 7.41
N ALA A 47 0.77 1.37 6.10
CA ALA A 47 -0.36 1.28 5.18
C ALA A 47 -1.28 0.09 5.50
N ALA A 48 -0.70 -1.09 5.78
CA ALA A 48 -1.47 -2.26 6.22
C ALA A 48 -2.26 -1.96 7.51
N SER A 49 -1.65 -1.20 8.43
CA SER A 49 -2.29 -0.78 9.67
C SER A 49 -3.50 0.12 9.47
N LEU A 50 -3.45 0.96 8.44
CA LEU A 50 -4.54 1.86 8.08
C LEU A 50 -5.64 1.17 7.25
N VAL A 51 -5.29 0.15 6.45
CA VAL A 51 -6.24 -0.57 5.57
C VAL A 51 -7.05 -1.63 6.32
N GLY A 52 -6.48 -2.27 7.36
CA GLY A 52 -7.20 -3.23 8.21
C GLY A 52 -8.57 -2.74 8.73
N PRO A 53 -8.70 -1.52 9.26
CA PRO A 53 -9.99 -0.97 9.68
C PRO A 53 -10.89 -0.45 8.53
N VAL A 54 -10.36 -0.23 7.32
CA VAL A 54 -11.16 0.22 6.16
C VAL A 54 -11.87 -0.96 5.48
N VAL A 55 -11.19 -2.11 5.35
CA VAL A 55 -11.80 -3.32 4.77
C VAL A 55 -12.84 -3.93 5.71
N ALA A 56 -12.65 -3.83 7.02
CA ALA A 56 -13.63 -4.29 8.02
C ALA A 56 -14.92 -3.44 8.09
N GLN A 57 -14.93 -2.25 7.49
CA GLN A 57 -16.10 -1.36 7.45
C GLN A 57 -16.89 -1.43 6.13
N LEU A 58 -16.42 -2.20 5.15
CA LEU A 58 -17.18 -2.41 3.93
C LEU A 58 -18.21 -3.52 4.17
N PRO A 59 -19.53 -3.23 4.09
CA PRO A 59 -20.53 -4.29 4.14
C PRO A 59 -20.27 -5.28 3.00
N PRO A 60 -20.58 -6.58 3.18
CA PRO A 60 -20.22 -7.68 2.26
C PRO A 60 -20.92 -7.65 0.89
N TYR A 61 -21.41 -6.50 0.44
CA TYR A 61 -22.17 -6.33 -0.80
C TYR A 61 -21.43 -5.56 -1.91
N PHE A 62 -20.13 -5.31 -1.79
CA PHE A 62 -19.33 -4.89 -2.95
C PHE A 62 -18.71 -6.13 -3.61
N HIS A 63 -19.54 -6.84 -4.38
CA HIS A 63 -19.02 -7.49 -5.57
C HIS A 63 -18.50 -6.37 -6.48
N VAL A 64 -17.17 -6.22 -6.55
CA VAL A 64 -16.55 -5.54 -7.68
C VAL A 64 -16.87 -6.40 -8.89
N VAL A 65 -17.95 -6.04 -9.59
CA VAL A 65 -18.14 -6.48 -10.96
C VAL A 65 -16.99 -5.84 -11.72
N ASP A 66 -16.08 -6.70 -12.18
CA ASP A 66 -14.99 -6.34 -13.09
C ASP A 66 -15.63 -6.00 -14.45
N ASP A 67 -16.33 -4.86 -14.53
CA ASP A 67 -16.83 -4.32 -15.78
C ASP A 67 -15.67 -3.62 -16.48
N PHE A 68 -14.91 -4.43 -17.23
CA PHE A 68 -14.08 -3.98 -18.34
C PHE A 68 -14.98 -3.42 -19.45
N MET A 69 -15.62 -2.27 -19.19
CA MET A 69 -16.31 -1.49 -20.23
C MET A 69 -15.30 -0.54 -20.86
N HIS A 70 -14.60 -1.03 -21.88
CA HIS A 70 -14.09 -0.16 -22.93
C HIS A 70 -15.29 0.36 -23.74
N THR A 71 -15.80 1.53 -23.37
CA THR A 71 -16.76 2.25 -24.21
C THR A 71 -16.01 2.83 -25.41
N ILE A 72 -15.99 2.08 -26.51
CA ILE A 72 -15.70 2.60 -27.83
C ILE A 72 -16.89 3.48 -28.22
N ILE A 73 -16.60 4.74 -28.54
CA ILE A 73 -17.54 5.76 -28.99
C ILE A 73 -18.29 5.22 -30.23
N GLY A 74 -19.62 5.05 -30.17
CA GLY A 74 -20.36 4.80 -31.41
C GLY A 74 -21.77 4.20 -31.40
N ASP A 75 -22.40 3.84 -30.28
CA ASP A 75 -23.78 3.30 -30.31
C ASP A 75 -24.73 3.94 -29.26
N PRO A 76 -26.00 4.22 -29.62
CA PRO A 76 -26.95 4.92 -28.76
C PRO A 76 -27.56 3.96 -27.74
N VAL A 77 -27.04 3.97 -26.51
CA VAL A 77 -27.58 3.13 -25.42
C VAL A 77 -28.77 3.82 -24.75
N ILE A 78 -29.94 3.49 -25.28
CA ILE A 78 -31.22 3.14 -24.62
C ILE A 78 -31.39 3.65 -23.18
N GLU A 79 -32.39 4.53 -22.99
CA GLU A 79 -32.86 5.01 -21.69
C GLU A 79 -33.14 3.86 -20.70
N PRO A 80 -32.85 4.02 -19.40
CA PRO A 80 -33.20 3.02 -18.41
C PRO A 80 -34.73 2.96 -18.23
N VAL A 81 -35.30 1.86 -18.72
CA VAL A 81 -36.70 1.47 -18.52
C VAL A 81 -37.00 1.43 -17.01
N ARG A 82 -38.01 2.21 -16.60
CA ARG A 82 -38.65 2.12 -15.27
C ARG A 82 -39.12 0.69 -15.01
N CYS A 83 -38.61 0.06 -13.97
CA CYS A 83 -39.23 -1.13 -13.39
C CYS A 83 -39.90 -0.76 -12.05
N LEU A 84 -41.23 -0.76 -12.09
CA LEU A 84 -42.15 -0.83 -10.95
C LEU A 84 -41.87 -2.06 -10.05
N ARG A 85 -42.23 -1.95 -8.77
CA ARG A 85 -42.86 -2.94 -7.84
C ARG A 85 -42.57 -2.49 -6.38
N HIS A 86 -43.46 -2.54 -5.39
CA HIS A 86 -44.84 -3.03 -5.26
C HIS A 86 -45.53 -2.23 -4.15
#